data_AF-A0A966UNV6-F1
#
_entry.id   AF-A0A966UNV6-F1
#
_cell.length_a   1.000
_cell.length_b   1.000
_cell.length_c   1.000
_cell.angle_alpha   90.00
_cell.angle_beta   90.00
_cell.angle_gamma   90.00
#
_symmetry.space_group_name_H-M   'P 1'
#
loop_
_entity.id
_entity.type
_entity.pdbx_description
1 polymer ?
#
loop_
_entity_poly.entity_id
_entity_poly.type
_entity_poly.pdbx_seq_one_letter_code
_entity_poly.pdbx_strand_id
1 'polypeptide(L)' 'RNLSLGTKGEDVRQLQIFLNSQGFTVSTKGMGSKGLESTTFGPATKSALIRYQVANNIKPASGLFGPLTMKKVTGK' A
#
# COMPACT_ATOMS: atom_id res chain seq x y z
N ARG A 1 12.71 4.19 -1.25
CA ARG A 1 12.54 3.35 -2.47
C ARG A 1 11.10 3.44 -2.94
N ASN A 2 10.83 3.49 -4.24
CA ASN A 2 9.46 3.49 -4.76
C ASN A 2 8.92 2.05 -4.81
N LEU A 3 7.67 1.84 -4.37
CA LEU A 3 7.00 0.53 -4.47
C LEU A 3 5.90 0.59 -5.53
N SER A 4 5.96 -0.35 -6.46
CA SER A 4 5.02 -0.47 -7.59
C SER A 4 4.71 -1.95 -7.86
N LEU A 5 3.77 -2.21 -8.77
CA LEU A 5 3.42 -3.58 -9.19
C LEU A 5 4.68 -4.40 -9.52
N GLY A 6 4.78 -5.60 -8.95
CA GLY A 6 5.93 -6.50 -9.14
C GLY A 6 7.11 -6.23 -8.20
N THR A 7 7.10 -5.12 -7.45
CA THR A 7 8.08 -4.87 -6.39
C THR A 7 7.97 -5.93 -5.30
N LYS A 8 9.11 -6.42 -4.82
CA LYS A 8 9.18 -7.34 -3.69
C LYS A 8 10.10 -6.80 -2.59
N GLY A 9 9.76 -7.10 -1.34
CA GLY A 9 10.56 -6.78 -0.17
C GLY A 9 9.72 -6.51 1.08
N GLU A 10 10.40 -6.34 2.21
CA GLU A 10 9.76 -6.05 3.49
C GLU A 10 9.00 -4.71 3.47
N ASP A 11 9.49 -3.73 2.70
CA ASP A 11 8.81 -2.44 2.49
C ASP A 11 7.37 -2.62 2.00
N VAL A 12 7.12 -3.65 1.17
CA VAL A 12 5.78 -3.96 0.66
C VAL A 12 4.91 -4.55 1.76
N ARG A 13 5.47 -5.44 2.59
CA ARG A 13 4.77 -6.03 3.71
C ARG A 13 4.34 -4.94 4.70
N GLN A 14 5.26 -4.03 5.04
CA GLN A 14 4.98 -2.87 5.90
C GLN A 14 3.90 -1.95 5.31
N LEU A 15 3.95 -1.69 4.00
CA LEU A 15 2.91 -0.93 3.32
C LEU A 15 1.53 -1.61 3.44
N GLN A 16 1.46 -2.92 3.24
CA GLN A 16 0.21 -3.66 3.35
C GLN A 16 -0.34 -3.63 4.78
N ILE A 17 0.53 -3.79 5.80
CA ILE A 17 0.16 -3.67 7.21
C ILE A 17 -0.42 -2.28 7.47
N PHE A 18 0.26 -1.23 7.00
CA PHE A 18 -0.21 0.14 7.13
C PHE A 18 -1.59 0.34 6.48
N LEU A 19 -1.75 -0.07 5.21
CA LEU A 19 -3.02 0.06 4.49
C LEU A 19 -4.16 -0.68 5.22
N ASN A 20 -3.92 -1.93 5.64
CA ASN A 20 -4.88 -2.71 6.42
C ASN A 20 -5.23 -2.03 7.75
N SER A 21 -4.25 -1.42 8.44
CA SER A 21 -4.48 -0.68 9.70
C SER A 21 -5.31 0.59 9.50
N GLN A 22 -5.18 1.24 8.35
CA GLN A 22 -5.91 2.46 7.99
C GLN A 22 -7.33 2.16 7.45
N GLY A 23 -7.75 0.89 7.41
CA GLY A 23 -9.04 0.48 6.85
C GLY A 23 -9.06 0.31 5.33
N PHE A 24 -7.91 0.45 4.67
CA PHE A 24 -7.72 0.14 3.25
C PHE A 24 -7.30 -1.32 3.10
N THR A 25 -8.25 -2.22 3.35
CA THR A 25 -8.04 -3.67 3.22
C THR A 25 -7.45 -4.02 1.85
N VAL A 26 -6.25 -4.61 1.87
CA VAL A 26 -5.54 -5.08 0.66
C VAL A 26 -6.18 -6.35 0.15
N SER A 27 -6.39 -7.34 1.02
CA SER A 27 -7.16 -8.55 0.73
C SER A 27 -8.00 -8.95 1.94
N THR A 28 -9.14 -9.58 1.70
CA THR A 28 -10.01 -10.11 2.76
C THR A 28 -9.59 -11.50 3.21
N LYS A 29 -8.93 -12.27 2.34
CA LYS A 29 -8.41 -13.62 2.61
C LYS A 29 -7.13 -13.89 1.80
N GLY A 30 -6.21 -14.67 2.37
CA GLY A 30 -4.94 -15.03 1.72
C GLY A 30 -3.90 -13.91 1.73
N MET A 31 -2.98 -13.91 0.75
CA MET A 31 -1.87 -12.97 0.67
C MET A 31 -2.31 -11.50 0.68
N GLY A 32 -1.70 -10.72 1.55
CA GLY A 32 -2.01 -9.29 1.72
C GLY A 32 -3.16 -9.03 2.68
N SER A 33 -3.81 -10.06 3.23
CA SER A 33 -4.83 -9.86 4.26
C SER A 33 -4.22 -9.43 5.58
N LYS A 34 -5.04 -8.87 6.47
CA LYS A 34 -4.60 -8.48 7.82
C LYS A 34 -4.02 -9.69 8.55
N GLY A 35 -2.74 -9.63 8.94
CA GLY A 35 -2.01 -10.73 9.57
C GLY A 35 -1.43 -11.78 8.60
N LEU A 36 -1.67 -11.63 7.30
CA LEU A 36 -1.13 -12.46 6.21
C LEU A 36 -0.51 -11.59 5.11
N GLU A 37 0.12 -10.47 5.50
CA GLU A 37 0.75 -9.55 4.57
C GLU A 37 1.91 -10.21 3.82
N SER A 38 2.00 -9.90 2.53
CA SER A 38 2.99 -10.41 1.61
C SER A 38 4.10 -9.42 1.38
N THR A 39 5.29 -9.93 1.08
CA THR A 39 6.39 -9.12 0.57
C THR A 39 6.25 -8.78 -0.91
N THR A 40 5.16 -9.19 -1.58
CA THR A 40 4.95 -8.93 -3.02
C THR A 40 3.89 -7.88 -3.28
N PHE A 41 4.22 -6.90 -4.12
CA PHE A 41 3.31 -5.82 -4.49
C PHE A 41 2.44 -6.28 -5.65
N GLY A 42 1.28 -6.82 -5.31
CA GLY A 42 0.30 -7.31 -6.26
C GLY A 42 -0.72 -6.24 -6.70
N PRO A 43 -1.65 -6.63 -7.59
CA PRO A 43 -2.75 -5.76 -8.01
C PRO A 43 -3.65 -5.36 -6.83
N ALA A 44 -3.86 -6.25 -5.86
CA ALA A 44 -4.61 -5.97 -4.64
C ALA A 44 -3.99 -4.81 -3.82
N THR A 45 -2.66 -4.83 -3.64
CA THR A 45 -1.92 -3.76 -2.95
C THR A 45 -2.02 -2.45 -3.72
N LYS A 46 -1.91 -2.50 -5.05
CA LYS A 46 -2.09 -1.32 -5.90
C LYS A 46 -3.46 -0.69 -5.70
N SER A 47 -4.53 -1.49 -5.73
CA SER A 47 -5.90 -1.01 -5.55
C SER A 47 -6.14 -0.40 -4.18
N ALA A 48 -5.66 -1.04 -3.12
CA ALA A 48 -5.74 -0.48 -1.77
C ALA A 48 -4.96 0.83 -1.63
N LEU A 49 -3.79 0.92 -2.26
CA LEU A 49 -2.98 2.13 -2.25
C LEU A 49 -3.65 3.29 -3.01
N ILE A 50 -4.28 3.01 -4.14
CA ILE A 50 -5.07 4.01 -4.88
C ILE A 50 -6.17 4.58 -3.98
N ARG A 51 -6.92 3.71 -3.29
CA ARG A 51 -7.98 4.13 -2.36
C ARG A 51 -7.42 5.03 -1.25
N TYR A 52 -6.28 4.65 -0.66
CA TYR A 52 -5.60 5.47 0.34
C TYR A 52 -5.19 6.83 -0.21
N GLN A 53 -4.61 6.87 -1.42
CA GLN A 53 -4.18 8.10 -2.08
C GLN A 53 -5.37 9.03 -2.35
N VAL A 54 -6.48 8.51 -2.88
CA VAL A 54 -7.71 9.27 -3.09
C VAL A 54 -8.24 9.84 -1.76
N ALA A 55 -8.34 9.00 -0.73
CA ALA A 55 -8.84 9.42 0.59
C ALA A 55 -7.96 10.50 1.25
N ASN A 56 -6.66 10.51 0.94
CA ASN A 56 -5.70 11.48 1.48
C ASN A 56 -5.41 12.65 0.52
N ASN A 57 -6.17 12.81 -0.56
CA ASN A 57 -5.97 13.86 -1.58
C ASN A 57 -4.56 13.84 -2.20
N ILE A 58 -3.91 12.68 -2.26
CA ILE A 58 -2.60 12.49 -2.91
C ILE A 58 -2.83 12.33 -4.41
N LYS A 59 -2.28 13.27 -5.19
CA LYS A 59 -2.39 13.28 -6.65
C LYS A 59 -1.01 13.11 -7.31
N PRO A 60 -0.90 12.26 -8.35
CA PRO A 60 -1.92 11.35 -8.87
C PRO A 60 -2.09 10.11 -7.97
N ALA A 61 -3.34 9.63 -7.83
CA ALA A 61 -3.65 8.37 -7.16
C ALA A 61 -3.38 7.17 -8.08
N SER A 62 -2.12 6.99 -8.47
CA SER A 62 -1.69 5.99 -9.47
C SER A 62 -1.45 4.59 -8.88
N GLY A 63 -1.51 4.44 -7.56
CA GLY A 63 -1.14 3.21 -6.87
C GLY A 63 0.37 2.98 -6.82
N LEU A 64 1.15 4.06 -7.00
CA LEU A 64 2.59 4.07 -6.80
C LEU A 64 2.93 4.58 -5.40
N PHE A 65 3.64 3.78 -4.61
CA PHE A 65 4.19 4.24 -3.33
C PHE A 65 5.49 5.02 -3.57
N GLY A 66 5.34 6.25 -4.06
CA GLY A 66 6.43 7.19 -4.30
C GLY A 66 6.62 8.20 -3.16
N PRO A 67 7.51 9.19 -3.32
CA PRO A 67 7.87 10.16 -2.28
C PRO A 67 6.67 10.92 -1.70
N LEU A 68 5.68 11.25 -2.53
CA LEU A 68 4.44 11.92 -2.08
C LEU A 68 3.64 11.05 -1.11
N THR A 69 3.53 9.76 -1.41
CA THR A 69 2.78 8.83 -0.56
C THR A 69 3.58 8.48 0.68
N MET A 70 4.90 8.25 0.53
CA MET A 70 5.83 8.09 1.64
C MET A 70 5.74 9.25 2.62
N LYS A 71 5.81 10.51 2.14
CA LYS A 71 5.71 11.71 2.99
C LYS A 71 4.42 11.73 3.81
N LYS A 72 3.29 11.29 3.25
CA LYS A 72 2.02 11.23 3.99
C LYS A 72 2.00 10.11 5.03
N VAL A 73 2.68 8.99 4.78
CA VAL A 73 2.77 7.85 5.70
C VAL A 73 3.79 8.09 6.81
N THR A 74 4.96 8.65 6.50
CA THR A 74 6.07 8.88 7.44
C THR A 74 6.00 10.23 8.13
N GLY A 75 5.35 11.23 7.52
CA GLY A 75 5.23 12.59 8.04
C GLY A 75 4.09 12.76 9.03
N LYS A 76 3.84 11.74 9.87
CA LYS A 76 3.05 11.89 11.08
C LYS A 76 3.81 12.76 12.09
#